data_AF-A0A433RKW6-F1
#
_entry.id   AF-A0A433RKW6-F1
#
_cell.length_a   1.000
_cell.length_b   1.000
_cell.length_c   1.000
_cell.angle_alpha   90.00
_cell.angle_beta   90.00
_cell.angle_gamma   90.00
#
_symmetry.space_group_name_H-M   'P 1'
#
loop_
_entity.id
_entity.type
_entity.pdbx_description
1 polymer ?
#
loop_
_entity_poly.entity_id
_entity_poly.type
_entity_poly.pdbx_seq_one_letter_code
_entity_poly.pdbx_strand_id
1 'polypeptide(L)'
;MKKKVLIMLVIGSLMLLSAGIGAYAASKMTLIVNGKVASAEPKVINGTTYVPLRAAAELLNATVGYDKGTNTVTITSKADTSRNNSTAGGPNQPSQSASQLGFSRKNPAPIGTTLSFDQSGILEKYSGEMTLEEVIRGQEANDLVADANMFNDEPDAGYEYLLAKIHVKITKNNKSDAAVDINTAQFTLVSSDGKDYSRGLVVPPDPDLNANLYEGASASGWVAFQVKTTDASPLITFGRKYDGTGGLWFKP
;
A
#
# COMPACT_ATOMS: atom_id res chain seq x y z
N MET A 1 -17.18 -15.26 -78.81
CA MET A 1 -17.77 -15.25 -77.44
C MET A 1 -16.83 -15.78 -76.34
N LYS A 2 -15.74 -16.51 -76.65
CA LYS A 2 -14.89 -17.18 -75.64
C LYS A 2 -13.83 -16.31 -74.92
N LYS A 3 -13.36 -15.21 -75.54
CA LYS A 3 -12.32 -14.34 -74.92
C LYS A 3 -12.86 -13.30 -73.93
N LYS A 4 -14.11 -12.83 -74.09
CA LYS A 4 -14.74 -11.85 -73.20
C LYS A 4 -15.21 -12.47 -71.87
N VAL A 5 -15.57 -13.76 -71.89
CA VAL A 5 -15.97 -14.52 -70.68
C VAL A 5 -14.75 -14.82 -69.80
N LEU A 6 -13.57 -15.05 -70.41
CA LEU A 6 -12.34 -15.31 -69.65
C LEU A 6 -11.81 -14.05 -68.94
N ILE A 7 -11.94 -12.87 -69.55
CA ILE A 7 -11.51 -11.60 -68.92
C ILE A 7 -12.44 -11.21 -67.75
N MET A 8 -13.74 -11.47 -67.85
CA MET A 8 -14.66 -11.24 -66.72
C MET A 8 -14.41 -12.21 -65.54
N LEU A 9 -14.00 -13.46 -65.81
CA LEU A 9 -13.67 -14.41 -64.75
C LEU A 9 -12.40 -14.03 -64.00
N VAL A 10 -11.38 -13.49 -64.67
CA VAL A 10 -10.13 -13.06 -64.03
C VAL A 10 -10.32 -11.79 -63.18
N ILE A 11 -11.16 -10.85 -63.61
CA ILE A 11 -11.49 -9.64 -62.82
C ILE A 11 -12.39 -10.00 -61.63
N GLY A 12 -13.32 -10.95 -61.79
CA GLY A 12 -14.13 -11.47 -60.69
C GLY A 12 -13.30 -12.22 -59.63
N SER A 13 -12.30 -13.01 -60.04
CA SER A 13 -11.42 -13.72 -59.10
C SER A 13 -10.42 -12.81 -58.37
N LEU A 14 -10.09 -11.64 -58.93
CA LEU A 14 -9.17 -10.68 -58.29
C LEU A 14 -9.87 -9.81 -57.22
N MET A 15 -11.21 -9.71 -57.24
CA MET A 15 -11.99 -9.02 -56.20
C MET A 15 -12.34 -9.91 -54.98
N LEU A 16 -12.03 -11.20 -55.02
CA LEU A 16 -12.33 -12.16 -53.94
C LEU A 16 -11.19 -12.31 -52.91
N LEU A 17 -10.09 -11.58 -53.03
CA LEU A 17 -8.94 -11.66 -52.11
C LEU A 17 -8.85 -10.50 -51.08
N SER A 18 -9.82 -9.58 -51.02
CA SER A 18 -9.77 -8.44 -50.09
C SER A 18 -10.73 -8.50 -48.90
N ALA A 19 -11.46 -9.60 -48.69
CA ALA A 19 -12.35 -9.76 -47.53
C ALA A 19 -11.63 -10.48 -46.39
N GLY A 20 -10.68 -9.79 -45.74
CA GLY A 20 -9.93 -10.40 -44.64
C GLY A 20 -9.08 -9.43 -43.82
N ILE A 21 -9.30 -8.12 -43.92
CA ILE A 21 -8.84 -7.22 -42.85
C ILE A 21 -10.01 -7.15 -41.89
N GLY A 22 -10.05 -8.09 -40.94
CA GLY A 22 -10.90 -7.95 -39.78
C GLY A 22 -10.61 -6.56 -39.20
N ALA A 23 -11.63 -5.71 -39.17
CA ALA A 23 -11.58 -4.55 -38.31
C ALA A 23 -11.47 -5.11 -36.89
N TYR A 24 -10.25 -5.18 -36.37
CA TYR A 24 -10.02 -5.44 -34.96
C TYR A 24 -10.61 -4.22 -34.25
N ALA A 25 -11.88 -4.32 -33.87
CA ALA A 25 -12.45 -3.41 -32.90
C ALA A 25 -11.58 -3.58 -31.65
N ALA A 26 -10.76 -2.57 -31.36
CA ALA A 26 -9.96 -2.55 -30.16
C ALA A 26 -10.90 -2.81 -28.97
N SER A 27 -10.63 -3.88 -28.22
CA SER A 27 -11.40 -4.21 -27.02
C SER A 27 -11.29 -3.04 -26.06
N LYS A 28 -12.36 -2.25 -25.94
CA LYS A 28 -12.43 -1.12 -25.02
C LYS A 28 -12.31 -1.64 -23.60
N MET A 29 -11.28 -1.19 -22.89
CA MET A 29 -11.11 -1.50 -21.47
C MET A 29 -12.02 -0.58 -20.67
N THR A 30 -12.77 -1.16 -19.74
CA THR A 30 -13.67 -0.42 -18.86
C THR A 30 -13.09 -0.39 -17.46
N LEU A 31 -12.92 0.80 -16.89
CA LEU A 31 -12.57 0.97 -15.48
C LEU A 31 -13.84 1.03 -14.64
N ILE A 32 -13.93 0.21 -13.61
CA ILE A 32 -15.05 0.17 -12.66
C ILE A 32 -14.51 0.35 -11.25
N VAL A 33 -15.06 1.31 -10.50
CA VAL A 33 -14.71 1.55 -9.09
C VAL A 33 -16.01 1.68 -8.30
N ASN A 34 -16.19 0.85 -7.26
CA ASN A 34 -17.40 0.83 -6.43
C ASN A 34 -18.71 0.73 -7.25
N GLY A 35 -18.71 -0.06 -8.33
CA GLY A 35 -19.87 -0.25 -9.21
C GLY A 35 -20.15 0.90 -10.20
N LYS A 36 -19.35 1.97 -10.19
CA LYS A 36 -19.46 3.08 -11.14
C LYS A 36 -18.40 2.95 -12.25
N VAL A 37 -18.80 3.25 -13.49
CA VAL A 37 -17.95 3.16 -14.68
C VAL A 37 -17.25 4.50 -14.94
N ALA A 38 -15.95 4.46 -15.22
CA ALA A 38 -15.15 5.66 -15.47
C ALA A 38 -15.47 6.28 -16.83
N SER A 39 -15.37 7.61 -16.90
CA SER A 39 -15.56 8.38 -18.13
C SER A 39 -14.40 8.24 -19.12
N ALA A 40 -13.22 7.82 -18.67
CA ALA A 40 -12.03 7.63 -19.51
C ALA A 40 -11.53 6.18 -19.47
N GLU A 41 -11.16 5.68 -20.64
CA GLU A 41 -10.69 4.31 -20.84
C GLU A 41 -9.22 4.16 -20.39
N PRO A 42 -8.86 3.07 -19.69
CA PRO A 42 -7.47 2.66 -19.50
C PRO A 42 -6.73 2.50 -20.83
N LYS A 43 -5.43 2.83 -20.84
CA LYS A 43 -4.58 2.76 -22.04
C LYS A 43 -3.42 1.82 -21.79
N VAL A 44 -3.15 0.93 -22.74
CA VAL A 44 -1.94 0.12 -22.72
C VAL A 44 -0.81 0.89 -23.40
N ILE A 45 0.27 1.14 -22.66
CA ILE A 45 1.50 1.77 -23.17
C ILE A 45 2.64 0.80 -22.83
N ASN A 46 3.37 0.33 -23.84
CA ASN A 46 4.47 -0.63 -23.67
C ASN A 46 4.10 -1.90 -22.89
N GLY A 47 2.89 -2.42 -23.08
CA GLY A 47 2.40 -3.62 -22.37
C GLY A 47 1.90 -3.36 -20.95
N THR A 48 2.04 -2.14 -20.43
CA THR A 48 1.50 -1.74 -19.12
C THR A 48 0.18 -1.01 -19.28
N THR A 49 -0.84 -1.43 -18.53
CA THR A 49 -2.14 -0.75 -18.51
C THR A 49 -2.09 0.46 -17.57
N TYR A 50 -2.19 1.65 -18.14
CA TYR A 50 -2.30 2.91 -17.42
C TYR A 50 -3.76 3.30 -17.22
N VAL A 51 -4.10 3.63 -15.99
CA VAL A 51 -5.42 4.14 -15.62
C VAL A 51 -5.38 5.66 -15.60
N PRO A 52 -6.28 6.37 -16.31
CA PRO A 52 -6.37 7.82 -16.24
C PRO A 52 -6.67 8.28 -14.80
N LEU A 53 -5.69 8.92 -14.18
CA LEU A 53 -5.73 9.28 -12.76
C LEU A 53 -6.98 10.08 -12.38
N ARG A 54 -7.36 11.07 -13.20
CA ARG A 54 -8.55 11.90 -12.95
C ARG A 54 -9.83 11.08 -12.99
N ALA A 55 -9.94 10.12 -13.91
CA ALA A 55 -11.12 9.29 -14.04
C ALA A 55 -11.28 8.33 -12.85
N ALA A 56 -10.18 7.76 -12.35
CA ALA A 56 -10.19 6.96 -11.13
C ALA A 56 -10.55 7.81 -9.90
N ALA A 57 -9.97 9.01 -9.78
CA ALA A 57 -10.23 9.92 -8.67
C ALA A 57 -11.69 10.41 -8.61
N GLU A 58 -12.30 10.75 -9.76
CA GLU A 58 -13.70 11.18 -9.83
C GLU A 58 -14.66 10.09 -9.33
N LEU A 59 -14.42 8.82 -9.67
CA LEU A 59 -15.24 7.72 -9.17
C LEU A 59 -15.13 7.52 -7.66
N LEU A 60 -14.00 7.93 -7.09
CA LEU A 60 -13.73 7.94 -5.64
C LEU A 60 -14.17 9.25 -4.97
N ASN A 61 -14.96 10.10 -5.66
CA ASN A 61 -15.37 11.43 -5.19
C ASN A 61 -14.18 12.33 -4.80
N ALA A 62 -13.05 12.19 -5.48
CA ALA A 62 -11.84 12.98 -5.26
C ALA A 62 -11.56 13.96 -6.41
N THR A 63 -10.93 15.07 -6.08
CA THR A 63 -10.49 16.13 -7.00
C THR A 63 -8.99 16.00 -7.24
N VAL A 64 -8.54 16.13 -8.49
CA VAL A 64 -7.12 16.07 -8.85
C VAL A 64 -6.62 17.45 -9.24
N GLY A 65 -5.63 17.96 -8.51
CA GLY A 65 -4.83 19.14 -8.84
C GLY A 65 -3.48 18.75 -9.44
N TYR A 66 -2.93 19.60 -10.30
CA TYR A 66 -1.58 19.45 -10.83
C TYR A 66 -0.82 20.77 -10.72
N ASP A 67 0.32 20.73 -10.04
CA ASP A 67 1.27 21.83 -9.95
C ASP A 67 2.40 21.62 -10.97
N LYS A 68 2.45 22.48 -11.99
CA LYS A 68 3.46 22.40 -13.05
C LYS A 68 4.85 22.88 -12.60
N GLY A 69 4.93 23.72 -11.57
CA GLY A 69 6.21 24.25 -11.08
C GLY A 69 7.04 23.18 -10.35
N THR A 70 6.37 22.24 -9.70
CA THR A 70 6.97 21.16 -8.91
C THR A 70 6.77 19.77 -9.52
N ASN A 71 6.02 19.67 -10.62
CA ASN A 71 5.55 18.41 -11.21
C ASN A 71 4.78 17.54 -10.18
N THR A 72 4.07 18.18 -9.25
CA THR A 72 3.34 17.50 -8.17
C THR A 72 1.88 17.31 -8.55
N VAL A 73 1.36 16.11 -8.30
CA VAL A 73 -0.08 15.80 -8.40
C VAL A 73 -0.67 15.72 -7.00
N THR A 74 -1.76 16.43 -6.76
CA THR A 74 -2.48 16.42 -5.48
C THR A 74 -3.87 15.81 -5.68
N ILE A 75 -4.27 14.89 -4.81
CA ILE A 75 -5.60 14.26 -4.85
C ILE A 75 -6.32 14.57 -3.54
N THR A 76 -7.49 15.17 -3.63
CA THR A 76 -8.29 15.62 -2.48
C THR A 76 -9.65 14.94 -2.49
N SER A 77 -9.92 14.03 -1.55
CA SER A 77 -11.25 13.41 -1.40
C SER A 77 -12.27 14.41 -0.86
N LYS A 78 -13.47 14.45 -1.44
CA LYS A 78 -14.62 15.16 -0.86
C LYS A 78 -15.19 14.31 0.28
N ALA A 79 -15.11 14.80 1.51
CA ALA A 79 -15.61 14.08 2.68
C ALA A 79 -17.09 13.70 2.51
N ASP A 80 -17.42 12.43 2.74
CA ASP A 80 -18.82 11.97 2.83
C ASP A 80 -19.47 12.61 4.07
N THR A 81 -20.34 13.60 3.84
CA THR A 81 -21.14 14.27 4.88
C THR A 81 -22.27 13.41 5.44
N SER A 82 -22.25 12.09 5.25
CA SER A 82 -23.26 11.17 5.76
C SER A 82 -22.73 10.34 6.93
N ARG A 83 -22.41 10.99 8.05
CA ARG A 83 -22.51 10.38 9.39
C ARG A 83 -22.52 11.46 10.48
N ASN A 84 -23.66 11.47 11.18
CA ASN A 84 -23.91 11.98 12.53
C ASN A 84 -24.25 13.47 12.70
N ASN A 85 -25.55 13.70 12.64
CA ASN A 85 -26.24 14.68 13.46
C ASN A 85 -26.17 14.22 14.94
N SER A 86 -25.34 14.87 15.76
CA SER A 86 -25.53 14.94 17.21
C SER A 86 -25.00 16.28 17.72
N THR A 87 -25.88 16.96 18.45
CA THR A 87 -25.92 18.40 18.63
C THR A 87 -25.05 18.89 19.79
N ALA A 88 -24.36 20.01 19.51
CA ALA A 88 -23.91 21.10 20.40
C ALA A 88 -22.78 20.88 21.43
N GLY A 89 -21.69 21.62 21.19
CA GLY A 89 -20.75 22.06 22.23
C GLY A 89 -19.52 22.82 21.68
N GLY A 90 -19.65 24.13 21.42
CA GLY A 90 -18.54 25.10 21.42
C GLY A 90 -17.88 25.45 20.07
N PRO A 91 -17.71 26.76 19.74
CA PRO A 91 -17.03 27.19 18.52
C PRO A 91 -15.50 27.26 18.73
N ASN A 92 -14.77 27.03 17.64
CA ASN A 92 -13.30 27.09 17.48
C ASN A 92 -12.50 25.85 17.91
N GLN A 93 -12.52 24.83 17.05
CA GLN A 93 -11.33 24.00 16.86
C GLN A 93 -11.20 23.66 15.37
N PRO A 94 -10.08 23.99 14.69
CA PRO A 94 -9.89 23.60 13.31
C PRO A 94 -9.89 22.07 13.20
N SER A 95 -10.75 21.57 12.32
CA SER A 95 -10.95 20.16 12.01
C SER A 95 -9.65 19.48 11.55
N GLN A 96 -9.06 18.65 12.42
CA GLN A 96 -7.88 17.80 12.15
C GLN A 96 -8.28 16.38 11.67
N SER A 97 -9.14 16.26 10.67
CA SER A 97 -9.65 14.93 10.26
C SER A 97 -8.84 14.26 9.13
N ALA A 98 -7.86 14.93 8.52
CA ALA A 98 -6.98 14.35 7.49
C ALA A 98 -5.55 14.08 7.97
N SER A 99 -5.10 14.69 9.07
CA SER A 99 -3.74 14.56 9.61
C SER A 99 -3.56 13.37 10.58
N GLN A 100 -4.52 12.45 10.64
CA GLN A 100 -4.56 11.38 11.65
C GLN A 100 -4.45 9.96 11.08
N LEU A 101 -4.51 9.77 9.75
CA LEU A 101 -4.39 8.44 9.15
C LEU A 101 -3.02 7.86 9.48
N GLY A 102 -3.02 6.71 10.13
CA GLY A 102 -1.82 6.01 10.53
C GLY A 102 -1.11 6.58 11.77
N PHE A 103 -1.64 7.61 12.43
CA PHE A 103 -1.05 8.19 13.65
C PHE A 103 -1.86 7.90 14.92
N SER A 104 -2.80 6.96 14.84
CA SER A 104 -3.63 6.52 15.96
C SER A 104 -4.10 5.10 15.75
N ARG A 105 -4.15 4.32 16.84
CA ARG A 105 -4.80 2.99 16.87
C ARG A 105 -6.23 3.01 16.32
N LYS A 106 -6.95 4.13 16.48
CA LYS A 106 -8.33 4.29 16.02
C LYS A 106 -8.46 4.58 14.52
N ASN A 107 -7.36 4.95 13.86
CA ASN A 107 -7.34 5.28 12.44
C ASN A 107 -6.03 4.76 11.81
N PRO A 108 -5.79 3.45 11.81
CA PRO A 108 -4.56 2.87 11.27
C PRO A 108 -4.53 3.00 9.73
N ALA A 109 -3.32 3.10 9.18
CA ALA A 109 -3.11 3.14 7.75
C ALA A 109 -3.22 1.73 7.14
N PRO A 110 -3.88 1.57 5.97
CA PRO A 110 -3.90 0.29 5.28
C PRO A 110 -2.54 -0.02 4.63
N ILE A 111 -2.32 -1.30 4.30
CA ILE A 111 -1.20 -1.78 3.49
C ILE A 111 -1.02 -0.90 2.23
N GLY A 112 0.23 -0.61 1.88
CA GLY A 112 0.62 0.23 0.76
C GLY A 112 0.59 1.74 1.03
N THR A 113 0.15 2.17 2.22
CA THR A 113 0.16 3.58 2.60
C THR A 113 1.52 3.99 3.17
N THR A 114 2.17 4.97 2.55
CA THR A 114 3.38 5.60 3.09
C THR A 114 3.02 6.69 4.08
N LEU A 115 3.59 6.62 5.28
CA LEU A 115 3.46 7.61 6.34
C LEU A 115 4.81 8.27 6.62
N SER A 116 4.84 9.60 6.70
CA SER A 116 6.00 10.33 7.21
C SER A 116 5.97 10.40 8.73
N PHE A 117 7.07 10.11 9.42
CA PHE A 117 7.15 10.17 10.88
C PHE A 117 8.30 11.06 11.34
N ASP A 118 8.15 11.60 12.56
CA ASP A 118 9.19 12.32 13.29
C ASP A 118 9.41 11.60 14.62
N GLN A 119 10.60 11.06 14.80
CA GLN A 119 11.05 10.45 16.05
C GLN A 119 11.88 11.50 16.79
N SER A 120 11.33 12.07 17.85
CA SER A 120 12.01 13.07 18.68
C SER A 120 12.10 12.60 20.13
N GLY A 121 13.02 11.68 20.40
CA GLY A 121 13.39 11.24 21.73
C GLY A 121 14.51 12.10 22.35
N ILE A 122 14.83 11.84 23.62
CA ILE A 122 15.92 12.55 24.33
C ILE A 122 17.29 12.23 23.71
N LEU A 123 17.49 10.99 23.24
CA LEU A 123 18.79 10.50 22.74
C LEU A 123 18.89 10.47 21.22
N GLU A 124 17.76 10.43 20.53
CA GLU A 124 17.67 10.25 19.09
C GLU A 124 16.59 11.14 18.51
N LYS A 125 16.98 11.88 17.48
CA LYS A 125 16.09 12.76 16.74
C LYS A 125 16.31 12.58 15.24
N TYR A 126 15.33 11.98 14.59
CA TYR A 126 15.34 11.70 13.15
C TYR A 126 13.93 11.64 12.61
N SER A 127 13.78 11.79 11.31
CA SER A 127 12.50 11.62 10.61
C SER A 127 12.66 10.71 9.41
N GLY A 128 11.55 10.13 8.97
CA GLY A 128 11.54 9.18 7.89
C GLY A 128 10.18 8.98 7.28
N GLU A 129 10.12 8.05 6.33
CA GLU A 129 8.90 7.54 5.73
C GLU A 129 8.85 6.04 5.96
N MET A 130 7.65 5.50 6.20
CA MET A 130 7.43 4.09 6.43
C MET A 130 6.18 3.60 5.71
N THR A 131 6.28 2.40 5.13
CA THR A 131 5.19 1.73 4.42
C THR A 131 5.12 0.28 4.88
N LEU A 132 3.93 -0.18 5.26
CA LEU A 132 3.62 -1.61 5.31
C LEU A 132 3.36 -2.08 3.87
N GLU A 133 4.30 -2.80 3.27
CA GLU A 133 4.23 -3.21 1.86
C GLU A 133 3.38 -4.47 1.66
N GLU A 134 3.55 -5.44 2.56
CA GLU A 134 3.00 -6.78 2.41
C GLU A 134 2.75 -7.42 3.77
N VAL A 135 1.74 -8.28 3.85
CA VAL A 135 1.45 -9.12 5.02
C VAL A 135 1.18 -10.55 4.59
N ILE A 136 1.85 -11.49 5.23
CA ILE A 136 1.61 -12.93 5.11
C ILE A 136 1.24 -13.44 6.50
N ARG A 137 0.24 -14.31 6.58
CA ARG A 137 -0.29 -14.79 7.86
C ARG A 137 -0.69 -16.27 7.78
N GLY A 138 -0.62 -16.95 8.92
CA GLY A 138 -1.10 -18.32 9.04
C GLY A 138 -0.08 -19.32 8.51
N GLN A 139 -0.54 -20.41 7.90
CA GLN A 139 0.34 -21.52 7.52
C GLN A 139 1.50 -21.08 6.62
N GLU A 140 1.23 -20.21 5.64
CA GLU A 140 2.28 -19.69 4.75
C GLU A 140 3.35 -18.91 5.52
N ALA A 141 2.95 -18.10 6.50
CA ALA A 141 3.91 -17.39 7.36
C ALA A 141 4.67 -18.35 8.28
N ASN A 142 4.01 -19.41 8.77
CA ASN A 142 4.65 -20.43 9.59
C ASN A 142 5.75 -21.16 8.81
N ASP A 143 5.44 -21.57 7.57
CA ASP A 143 6.38 -22.27 6.70
C ASP A 143 7.58 -21.36 6.39
N LEU A 144 7.33 -20.09 6.03
CA LEU A 144 8.40 -19.13 5.75
C LEU A 144 9.30 -18.87 6.97
N VAL A 145 8.74 -18.78 8.17
CA VAL A 145 9.53 -18.60 9.41
C VAL A 145 10.34 -19.87 9.71
N ALA A 146 9.78 -21.05 9.54
CA ALA A 146 10.51 -22.31 9.74
C ALA A 146 11.66 -22.46 8.74
N ASP A 147 11.44 -22.12 7.47
CA ASP A 147 12.45 -22.16 6.41
C ASP A 147 13.57 -21.12 6.60
N ALA A 148 13.25 -19.96 7.18
CA ALA A 148 14.21 -18.88 7.42
C ALA A 148 15.33 -19.31 8.38
N ASN A 149 14.98 -20.09 9.41
CA ASN A 149 15.95 -20.58 10.37
C ASN A 149 15.42 -21.84 11.08
N MET A 150 16.16 -22.94 10.97
CA MET A 150 15.83 -24.21 11.63
C MET A 150 15.76 -24.16 13.17
N PHE A 151 16.26 -23.08 13.79
CA PHE A 151 16.16 -22.84 15.23
C PHE A 151 14.95 -22.00 15.64
N ASN A 152 14.13 -21.55 14.68
CA ASN A 152 12.88 -20.89 15.01
C ASN A 152 11.89 -21.90 15.60
N ASP A 153 11.27 -21.51 16.71
CA ASP A 153 10.19 -22.29 17.30
C ASP A 153 8.93 -22.21 16.44
N GLU A 154 8.14 -23.30 16.44
CA GLU A 154 6.77 -23.27 15.94
C GLU A 154 5.92 -22.24 16.73
N PRO A 155 4.82 -21.71 16.16
CA PRO A 155 3.92 -20.85 16.92
C PRO A 155 3.39 -21.53 18.19
N ASP A 156 3.19 -20.75 19.25
CA ASP A 156 2.53 -21.25 20.45
C ASP A 156 1.14 -21.84 20.13
N ALA A 157 0.66 -22.79 20.94
CA ALA A 157 -0.65 -23.37 20.74
C ALA A 157 -1.76 -22.30 20.69
N GLY A 158 -2.51 -22.26 19.59
CA GLY A 158 -3.56 -21.25 19.33
C GLY A 158 -3.04 -19.94 18.72
N TYR A 159 -1.76 -19.87 18.38
CA TYR A 159 -1.13 -18.77 17.65
C TYR A 159 -0.67 -19.24 16.27
N GLU A 160 -0.36 -18.25 15.43
CA GLU A 160 0.27 -18.40 14.13
C GLU A 160 1.23 -17.22 13.91
N TYR A 161 2.15 -17.35 12.97
CA TYR A 161 2.99 -16.24 12.58
C TYR A 161 2.24 -15.26 11.67
N LEU A 162 2.58 -13.99 11.82
CA LEU A 162 2.24 -12.88 10.94
C LEU A 162 3.55 -12.20 10.54
N LEU A 163 3.86 -12.24 9.25
CA LEU A 163 5.00 -11.57 8.63
C LEU A 163 4.53 -10.26 8.02
N ALA A 164 5.21 -9.17 8.35
CA ALA A 164 4.95 -7.85 7.80
C ALA A 164 6.21 -7.32 7.11
N LYS A 165 6.12 -7.03 5.82
CA LYS A 165 7.21 -6.42 5.07
C LYS A 165 7.12 -4.91 5.19
N ILE A 166 8.13 -4.31 5.80
CA ILE A 166 8.16 -2.86 6.03
C ILE A 166 9.25 -2.26 5.15
N HIS A 167 8.89 -1.22 4.41
CA HIS A 167 9.85 -0.30 3.82
C HIS A 167 10.00 0.93 4.71
N VAL A 168 11.25 1.33 4.93
CA VAL A 168 11.61 2.53 5.70
C VAL A 168 12.64 3.34 4.94
N LYS A 169 12.50 4.67 4.97
CA LYS A 169 13.49 5.61 4.46
C LYS A 169 13.77 6.67 5.53
N ILE A 170 15.05 6.94 5.80
CA ILE A 170 15.43 8.06 6.67
C ILE A 170 15.51 9.32 5.83
N THR A 171 14.71 10.33 6.18
CA THR A 171 14.66 11.61 5.46
C THR A 171 15.45 12.71 6.15
N LYS A 172 15.62 12.61 7.48
CA LYS A 172 16.45 13.53 8.26
C LYS A 172 17.09 12.83 9.45
N ASN A 173 18.36 13.11 9.72
CA ASN A 173 18.99 12.83 11.01
C ASN A 173 19.56 14.13 11.62
N ASN A 174 19.29 14.40 12.90
CA ASN A 174 19.86 15.56 13.58
C ASN A 174 21.34 15.37 13.94
N LYS A 175 21.83 14.12 13.95
CA LYS A 175 23.26 13.82 14.07
C LYS A 175 23.88 13.85 12.68
N SER A 176 24.88 14.70 12.49
CA SER A 176 25.63 14.78 11.23
C SER A 176 26.43 13.49 11.00
N ASP A 177 26.37 12.97 9.77
CA ASP A 177 27.10 11.78 9.33
C ASP A 177 26.91 10.55 10.25
N ALA A 178 25.68 10.34 10.72
CA ALA A 178 25.33 9.22 11.58
C ALA A 178 24.21 8.39 10.96
N ALA A 179 24.32 7.07 11.09
CA ALA A 179 23.25 6.15 10.76
C ALA A 179 22.16 6.14 11.85
N VAL A 180 20.95 5.81 11.46
CA VAL A 180 19.84 5.44 12.33
C VAL A 180 19.73 3.92 12.29
N ASP A 181 19.76 3.28 13.46
CA ASP A 181 19.48 1.85 13.58
C ASP A 181 17.97 1.63 13.51
N ILE A 182 17.53 0.95 12.44
CA ILE A 182 16.16 0.47 12.29
C ILE A 182 16.20 -1.05 12.36
N ASN A 183 15.52 -1.59 13.37
CA ASN A 183 15.52 -3.01 13.62
C ASN A 183 14.11 -3.51 13.95
N THR A 184 13.93 -4.82 13.81
CA THR A 184 12.65 -5.48 14.07
C THR A 184 12.11 -5.18 15.48
N ALA A 185 12.96 -4.94 16.50
CA ALA A 185 12.59 -4.72 17.91
C ALA A 185 11.76 -3.45 18.16
N GLN A 186 11.79 -2.50 17.23
CA GLN A 186 11.06 -1.24 17.33
C GLN A 186 9.57 -1.37 16.98
N PHE A 187 9.14 -2.56 16.55
CA PHE A 187 7.76 -2.84 16.17
C PHE A 187 7.03 -3.66 17.24
N THR A 188 5.74 -3.40 17.38
CA THR A 188 4.86 -4.15 18.28
C THR A 188 3.55 -4.47 17.59
N LEU A 189 3.08 -5.72 17.76
CA LEU A 189 1.74 -6.12 17.35
C LEU A 189 0.78 -5.92 18.52
N VAL A 190 -0.34 -5.26 18.26
CA VAL A 190 -1.42 -5.01 19.22
C VAL A 190 -2.63 -5.80 18.79
N SER A 191 -3.19 -6.58 19.68
CA SER A 191 -4.41 -7.33 19.42
C SER A 191 -5.63 -6.43 19.17
N SER A 192 -6.68 -7.02 18.59
CA SER A 192 -7.96 -6.33 18.42
C SER A 192 -8.60 -5.87 19.75
N ASP A 193 -8.32 -6.56 20.87
CA ASP A 193 -8.73 -6.15 22.22
C ASP A 193 -7.80 -5.10 22.86
N GLY A 194 -6.74 -4.67 22.17
CA GLY A 194 -5.87 -3.57 22.57
C GLY A 194 -4.72 -3.96 23.50
N LYS A 195 -4.33 -5.23 23.52
CA LYS A 195 -3.19 -5.74 24.29
C LYS A 195 -1.99 -5.93 23.38
N ASP A 196 -0.80 -5.64 23.87
CA ASP A 196 0.42 -5.98 23.14
C ASP A 196 0.61 -7.49 23.12
N TYR A 197 0.91 -8.04 21.95
CA TYR A 197 1.39 -9.41 21.85
C TYR A 197 2.81 -9.49 22.38
N SER A 198 3.12 -10.59 23.06
CA SER A 198 4.51 -10.92 23.37
C SER A 198 5.28 -11.11 22.07
N ARG A 199 6.52 -10.65 22.06
CA ARG A 199 7.38 -10.79 20.92
C ARG A 199 8.03 -12.18 20.94
N GLY A 200 7.72 -13.01 19.94
CA GLY A 200 8.47 -14.23 19.69
C GLY A 200 9.89 -13.89 19.23
N LEU A 201 10.90 -14.57 19.76
CA LEU A 201 12.31 -14.40 19.37
C LEU A 201 12.62 -15.30 18.17
N VAL A 202 12.04 -14.97 17.02
CA VAL A 202 12.32 -15.67 15.75
C VAL A 202 13.12 -14.81 14.79
N VAL A 203 13.87 -15.49 13.92
CA VAL A 203 14.51 -14.88 12.75
C VAL A 203 13.48 -14.84 11.62
N PRO A 204 13.06 -13.65 11.14
CA PRO A 204 12.16 -13.56 10.01
C PRO A 204 12.88 -13.97 8.69
N PRO A 205 12.13 -14.22 7.60
CA PRO A 205 12.72 -14.51 6.29
C PRO A 205 13.56 -13.36 5.73
N ASP A 206 14.45 -13.68 4.79
CA ASP A 206 15.23 -12.68 4.07
C ASP A 206 14.37 -11.87 3.06
N PRO A 207 14.67 -10.57 2.88
CA PRO A 207 15.51 -9.76 3.76
C PRO A 207 14.79 -9.48 5.08
N ASP A 208 15.47 -9.62 6.21
CA ASP A 208 14.96 -9.16 7.50
C ASP A 208 15.05 -7.63 7.61
N LEU A 209 14.30 -7.03 8.54
CA LEU A 209 14.41 -5.59 8.81
C LEU A 209 15.42 -5.32 9.93
N ASN A 210 16.71 -5.37 9.60
CA ASN A 210 17.80 -4.91 10.46
C ASN A 210 18.80 -4.10 9.63
N ALA A 211 18.75 -2.76 9.74
CA ALA A 211 19.52 -1.87 8.89
C ALA A 211 20.00 -0.61 9.63
N ASN A 212 21.26 -0.25 9.37
CA ASN A 212 21.82 1.06 9.72
C ASN A 212 21.68 2.00 8.52
N LEU A 213 20.81 3.00 8.64
CA LEU A 213 20.41 3.87 7.53
C LEU A 213 20.90 5.30 7.73
N TYR A 214 21.73 5.79 6.81
CA TYR A 214 22.09 7.21 6.73
C TYR A 214 20.94 8.04 6.15
N GLU A 215 20.97 9.36 6.36
CA GLU A 215 20.01 10.29 5.74
C GLU A 215 19.96 10.08 4.21
N GLY A 216 18.76 9.85 3.69
CA GLY A 216 18.49 9.55 2.27
C GLY A 216 18.43 8.05 1.94
N ALA A 217 18.96 7.17 2.78
CA ALA A 217 18.95 5.72 2.57
C ALA A 217 17.60 5.09 2.96
N SER A 218 17.33 3.92 2.38
CA SER A 218 16.14 3.12 2.66
C SER A 218 16.44 1.62 2.69
N ALA A 219 15.54 0.86 3.33
CA ALA A 219 15.55 -0.60 3.34
C ALA A 219 14.11 -1.13 3.36
N SER A 220 13.91 -2.31 2.78
CA SER A 220 12.71 -3.13 2.97
C SER A 220 13.10 -4.43 3.63
N GLY A 221 12.32 -4.87 4.63
CA GLY A 221 12.59 -6.13 5.31
C GLY A 221 11.39 -6.67 6.08
N TRP A 222 11.44 -7.96 6.39
CA TRP A 222 10.42 -8.66 7.14
C TRP A 222 10.55 -8.46 8.65
N VAL A 223 9.40 -8.28 9.30
CA VAL A 223 9.22 -8.35 10.75
C VAL A 223 8.24 -9.47 11.05
N ALA A 224 8.60 -10.36 11.97
CA ALA A 224 7.75 -11.47 12.40
C ALA A 224 7.08 -11.20 13.74
N PHE A 225 5.82 -11.59 13.85
CA PHE A 225 5.02 -11.56 15.08
C PHE A 225 4.30 -12.89 15.26
N GLN A 226 4.00 -13.28 16.51
CA GLN A 226 2.95 -14.26 16.78
C GLN A 226 1.63 -13.54 17.05
N VAL A 227 0.55 -14.09 16.51
CA VAL A 227 -0.83 -13.59 16.67
C VAL A 227 -1.76 -14.75 16.96
N LYS A 228 -2.80 -14.54 17.79
CA LYS A 228 -3.83 -15.58 17.98
C LYS A 228 -4.54 -15.83 16.67
N THR A 229 -4.79 -17.10 16.35
CA THR A 229 -5.56 -17.49 15.16
C THR A 229 -6.98 -16.90 15.14
N THR A 230 -7.53 -16.59 16.32
CA THR A 230 -8.85 -15.97 16.48
C THR A 230 -8.85 -14.44 16.33
N ASP A 231 -7.69 -13.78 16.34
CA ASP A 231 -7.61 -12.33 16.27
C ASP A 231 -7.58 -11.85 14.81
N ALA A 232 -8.75 -11.47 14.29
CA ALA A 232 -8.91 -11.10 12.88
C ALA A 232 -8.45 -9.67 12.55
N SER A 233 -8.10 -8.83 13.52
CA SER A 233 -7.76 -7.42 13.28
C SER A 233 -6.73 -6.88 14.27
N PRO A 234 -5.53 -7.50 14.35
CA PRO A 234 -4.41 -6.92 15.07
C PRO A 234 -3.93 -5.65 14.35
N LEU A 235 -3.08 -4.86 15.00
CA LEU A 235 -2.48 -3.65 14.46
C LEU A 235 -0.97 -3.65 14.71
N ILE A 236 -0.20 -3.19 13.72
CA ILE A 236 1.25 -3.03 13.85
C ILE A 236 1.54 -1.58 14.22
N THR A 237 2.46 -1.35 15.14
CA THR A 237 2.91 0.01 15.47
C THR A 237 4.41 0.13 15.61
N PHE A 238 4.91 1.32 15.28
CA PHE A 238 6.31 1.74 15.35
C PHE A 238 6.39 3.12 16.04
N GLY A 239 7.38 3.34 16.89
CA GLY A 239 7.67 4.66 17.46
C GLY A 239 6.64 5.16 18.50
N ARG A 240 5.87 4.26 19.13
CA ARG A 240 4.99 4.65 20.25
C ARG A 240 5.80 5.11 21.46
N LYS A 241 5.22 5.98 22.29
CA LYS A 241 5.76 6.31 23.61
C LYS A 241 5.48 5.19 24.61
N TYR A 242 6.16 5.23 25.76
CA TYR A 242 5.99 4.26 26.85
C TYR A 242 4.55 4.19 27.39
N ASP A 243 3.81 5.30 27.34
CA ASP A 243 2.39 5.35 27.73
C ASP A 243 1.42 4.86 26.64
N GLY A 244 1.93 4.36 25.51
CA GLY A 244 1.16 3.88 24.37
C GLY A 244 0.65 4.99 23.42
N THR A 245 0.98 6.26 23.69
CA THR A 245 0.58 7.37 22.81
C THR A 245 1.52 7.56 21.62
N GLY A 246 1.00 8.15 20.54
CA GLY A 246 1.76 8.42 19.33
C GLY A 246 2.06 7.16 18.52
N GLY A 247 3.15 7.22 17.76
CA GLY A 247 3.58 6.16 16.86
C GLY A 247 2.80 6.09 15.55
N LEU A 248 3.36 5.34 14.62
CA LEU A 248 2.68 4.90 13.40
C LEU A 248 1.82 3.68 13.71
N TRP A 249 0.70 3.55 13.02
CA TRP A 249 -0.27 2.48 13.19
C TRP A 249 -0.68 1.97 11.81
N PHE A 250 -0.43 0.68 11.56
CA PHE A 250 -0.79 0.01 10.32
C PHE A 250 -1.81 -1.10 10.58
N LYS A 251 -2.70 -1.28 9.62
CA LYS A 251 -3.64 -2.40 9.56
C LYS A 251 -3.04 -3.49 8.68
N PRO A 252 -2.53 -4.60 9.27
CA PRO A 252 -2.07 -5.76 8.53
C PRO A 252 -3.22 -6.59 7.94
#